data_AF-A0A6B3EXP6-F1
#
_entry.id   AF-A0A6B3EXP6-F1
#
_cell.length_a   1.000
_cell.length_b   1.000
_cell.length_c   1.000
_cell.angle_alpha   90.00
_cell.angle_beta   90.00
_cell.angle_gamma   90.00
#
_symmetry.space_group_name_H-M   'P 1'
#
loop_
_entity.id
_entity.type
_entity.pdbx_description
1 polymer ?
#
loop_
_entity_poly.entity_id
_entity_poly.type
_entity_poly.pdbx_seq_one_letter_code
_entity_poly.pdbx_strand_id
1 'polypeptide(L)'
;MPALVAVAGWLLAGCSSISDASRCGPAPSAEVSQADLYGSYSGPHGARLDLTAVGGTSVMFSVEGWPKEDGPEILTEDVSTFDGGGIWKLLNPPGEDGKVGLAFSGPDPSARSATVTELLVGKEDGHTVLFARLGDPDVCRTFRLAP
;
A
#
# COMPACT_ATOMS: atom_id res chain seq x y z
N MET A 1 -20.46 56.33 29.59
CA MET A 1 -20.09 54.93 29.31
C MET A 1 -21.36 54.09 29.40
N PRO A 2 -21.95 53.66 28.28
CA PRO A 2 -22.83 52.49 28.28
C PRO A 2 -22.37 51.42 27.28
N ALA A 3 -22.77 50.21 27.61
CA ALA A 3 -22.26 48.93 27.14
C ALA A 3 -22.75 48.54 25.73
N LEU A 4 -21.88 47.90 24.96
CA LEU A 4 -22.22 47.15 23.75
C LEU A 4 -22.48 45.69 24.13
N VAL A 5 -23.74 45.28 24.08
CA VAL A 5 -24.14 43.87 24.05
C VAL A 5 -24.06 43.43 22.60
N ALA A 6 -23.09 42.57 22.26
CA ALA A 6 -23.00 41.93 20.97
C ALA A 6 -23.39 40.45 21.08
N VAL A 7 -24.22 40.06 20.13
CA VAL A 7 -25.12 38.91 20.11
C VAL A 7 -24.36 37.60 19.92
N ALA A 8 -24.79 36.57 20.63
CA ALA A 8 -24.37 35.19 20.44
C ALA A 8 -24.74 34.70 19.03
N GLY A 9 -23.73 34.24 18.28
CA GLY A 9 -23.89 33.46 17.05
C GLY A 9 -23.17 32.14 17.21
N TRP A 10 -23.90 31.09 17.55
CA TRP A 10 -23.44 29.71 17.40
C TRP A 10 -23.42 29.35 15.91
N LEU A 11 -22.27 28.96 15.39
CA LEU A 11 -22.17 28.08 14.22
C LEU A 11 -21.09 27.03 14.48
N LEU A 12 -21.56 25.84 14.85
CA LEU A 12 -20.82 24.60 14.67
C LEU A 12 -20.72 24.32 13.16
N ALA A 13 -19.54 24.52 12.60
CA ALA A 13 -19.07 23.91 11.37
C ALA A 13 -17.55 23.75 11.58
N GLY A 14 -17.02 22.57 11.87
CA GLY A 14 -17.19 21.41 11.01
C GLY A 14 -16.37 21.60 9.74
N CYS A 15 -15.08 21.90 9.87
CA CYS A 15 -14.10 21.60 8.83
C CYS A 15 -12.91 20.98 9.54
N SER A 16 -12.97 19.65 9.68
CA SER A 16 -11.79 18.82 9.75
C SER A 16 -10.81 19.38 8.73
N SER A 17 -9.68 19.87 9.20
CA SER A 17 -8.53 20.15 8.36
C SER A 17 -8.41 18.95 7.43
N ILE A 18 -8.67 19.18 6.15
CA ILE A 18 -8.44 18.23 5.06
C ILE A 18 -7.00 17.83 5.26
N SER A 19 -6.82 16.69 5.91
CA SER A 19 -5.51 16.19 6.23
C SER A 19 -4.98 15.79 4.87
N ASP A 20 -3.83 16.34 4.47
CA ASP A 20 -3.01 15.92 3.33
C ASP A 20 -2.60 14.42 3.39
N ALA A 21 -3.24 13.62 4.24
CA ALA A 21 -2.98 12.24 4.57
C ALA A 21 -3.94 11.28 3.87
N SER A 22 -4.01 11.34 2.54
CA SER A 22 -4.39 10.21 1.64
C SER A 22 -4.66 10.75 0.24
N ARG A 23 -3.61 11.11 -0.51
CA ARG A 23 -3.78 11.52 -1.92
C ARG A 23 -4.20 10.33 -2.80
N CYS A 24 -3.74 9.11 -2.48
CA CYS A 24 -4.34 7.87 -2.94
C CYS A 24 -4.09 6.72 -1.95
N GLY A 25 -4.92 5.68 -2.01
CA GLY A 25 -4.85 4.52 -1.13
C GLY A 25 -5.42 4.77 0.28
N PRO A 26 -5.61 3.70 1.07
CA PRO A 26 -6.09 3.82 2.45
C PRO A 26 -5.08 4.53 3.35
N ALA A 27 -5.55 5.01 4.51
CA ALA A 27 -4.66 5.49 5.56
C ALA A 27 -3.68 4.38 5.97
N PRO A 28 -2.36 4.66 6.00
CA PRO A 28 -1.38 3.69 6.47
C PRO A 28 -1.67 3.22 7.90
N SER A 29 -1.30 1.97 8.19
CA SER A 29 -1.50 1.36 9.50
C SER A 29 -0.16 1.09 10.18
N ALA A 30 0.06 1.68 11.36
CA ALA A 30 1.31 1.55 12.11
C ALA A 30 1.42 0.26 12.97
N GLU A 31 0.30 -0.42 13.21
CA GLU A 31 0.22 -1.64 14.01
C GLU A 31 0.00 -2.85 13.09
N VAL A 32 1.08 -3.33 12.49
CA VAL A 32 1.07 -4.46 11.55
C VAL A 32 2.17 -5.45 11.92
N SER A 33 1.81 -6.73 12.08
CA SER A 33 2.76 -7.82 12.21
C SER A 33 2.89 -8.61 10.91
N GLN A 34 3.93 -9.44 10.78
CA GLN A 34 4.05 -10.34 9.61
C GLN A 34 2.86 -11.29 9.49
N ALA A 35 2.31 -11.74 10.63
CA ALA A 35 1.18 -12.67 10.64
C ALA A 35 -0.10 -12.07 10.06
N ASP A 36 -0.30 -10.76 10.23
CA ASP A 36 -1.46 -10.03 9.70
C ASP A 36 -1.41 -9.84 8.18
N LEU A 37 -0.25 -10.12 7.58
CA LEU A 37 0.03 -9.92 6.15
C LEU A 37 0.06 -11.22 5.36
N TYR A 38 -0.04 -12.39 6.00
CA TYR A 38 -0.06 -13.64 5.26
C TYR A 38 -1.37 -13.79 4.49
N GLY A 39 -1.25 -14.26 3.25
CA GLY A 39 -2.39 -14.53 2.38
C GLY A 39 -2.14 -14.19 0.92
N SER A 40 -3.17 -14.39 0.12
CA SER A 40 -3.19 -14.10 -1.32
C SER A 40 -3.86 -12.75 -1.55
N TYR A 41 -3.23 -11.88 -2.32
CA TYR A 41 -3.72 -10.56 -2.65
C TYR A 41 -3.99 -10.45 -4.13
N SER A 42 -5.15 -9.89 -4.48
CA SER A 42 -5.52 -9.56 -5.86
C SER A 42 -5.28 -8.08 -6.13
N GLY A 43 -4.60 -7.79 -7.23
CA GLY A 43 -4.34 -6.45 -7.73
C GLY A 43 -4.95 -6.19 -9.12
N PRO A 44 -4.76 -4.98 -9.66
CA PRO A 44 -5.24 -4.61 -10.98
C PRO A 44 -4.66 -5.49 -12.08
N HIS A 45 -5.42 -5.62 -13.18
CA HIS A 45 -5.02 -6.35 -14.39
C HIS A 45 -4.71 -7.83 -14.13
N GLY A 46 -5.36 -8.41 -13.11
CA GLY A 46 -5.20 -9.83 -12.76
C GLY A 46 -3.93 -10.16 -11.98
N ALA A 47 -3.12 -9.16 -11.60
CA ALA A 47 -1.92 -9.39 -10.82
C ALA A 47 -2.25 -10.02 -9.47
N ARG A 48 -1.39 -10.94 -9.02
CA ARG A 48 -1.50 -11.56 -7.70
C ARG A 48 -0.18 -11.49 -6.94
N LEU A 49 -0.31 -11.42 -5.63
CA LEU A 49 0.79 -11.48 -4.68
C LEU A 49 0.41 -12.45 -3.55
N ASP A 50 1.22 -13.46 -3.31
CA ASP A 50 1.06 -14.33 -2.14
C ASP A 50 2.17 -14.04 -1.15
N LEU A 51 1.81 -13.80 0.12
CA LEU A 51 2.75 -13.65 1.23
C LEU A 51 2.61 -14.86 2.16
N THR A 52 3.68 -15.64 2.31
CA THR A 52 3.65 -16.91 3.04
C THR A 52 4.76 -17.02 4.09
N ALA A 53 4.45 -17.72 5.19
CA ALA A 53 5.43 -18.17 6.16
C ALA A 53 6.00 -19.53 5.71
N VAL A 54 7.33 -19.65 5.69
CA VAL A 54 8.01 -20.92 5.35
C VAL A 54 8.65 -21.61 6.56
N GLY A 55 8.36 -21.10 7.76
CA GLY A 55 8.82 -21.65 9.05
C GLY A 55 9.78 -20.72 9.78
N GLY A 56 9.68 -20.68 11.11
CA GLY A 56 10.47 -19.76 11.93
C GLY A 56 10.17 -18.30 11.58
N THR A 57 11.21 -17.50 11.36
CA THR A 57 11.11 -16.10 10.92
C THR A 57 11.27 -15.93 9.41
N SER A 58 11.34 -17.04 8.67
CA SER A 58 11.53 -17.01 7.22
C SER A 58 10.19 -16.83 6.52
N VAL A 59 10.15 -15.85 5.61
CA VAL A 59 8.95 -15.51 4.86
C VAL A 59 9.27 -15.42 3.36
N MET A 60 8.35 -15.91 2.53
CA MET A 60 8.48 -15.94 1.08
C MET A 60 7.28 -15.29 0.41
N PHE A 61 7.49 -14.79 -0.80
CA PHE A 61 6.40 -14.32 -1.64
C PHE A 61 6.49 -14.89 -3.04
N SER A 62 5.34 -14.97 -3.70
CA SER A 62 5.20 -15.20 -5.14
C SER A 62 4.32 -14.13 -5.77
N VAL A 63 4.55 -13.85 -7.04
CA VAL A 63 3.69 -12.97 -7.84
C VAL A 63 3.34 -13.61 -9.17
N GLU A 64 2.14 -13.31 -9.64
CA GLU A 64 1.62 -13.66 -10.96
C GLU A 64 1.19 -12.37 -11.65
N GLY A 65 1.54 -12.19 -12.93
CA GLY A 65 1.15 -11.01 -13.70
C GLY A 65 1.67 -9.70 -13.11
N TRP A 66 2.84 -9.72 -12.45
CA TRP A 66 3.42 -8.55 -11.81
C TRP A 66 4.02 -7.59 -12.85
N PRO A 67 3.68 -6.30 -12.86
CA PRO A 67 4.19 -5.38 -13.87
C PRO A 67 5.67 -5.07 -13.74
N LYS A 68 6.32 -4.89 -14.89
CA LYS A 68 7.72 -4.44 -15.02
C LYS A 68 7.83 -2.91 -15.08
N GLU A 69 6.98 -2.20 -14.34
CA GLU A 69 6.95 -0.74 -14.25
C GLU A 69 6.60 -0.31 -12.82
N ASP A 70 7.09 0.84 -12.36
CA ASP A 70 6.78 1.42 -11.04
C ASP A 70 6.18 2.83 -11.12
N GLY A 71 6.15 3.42 -12.32
CA GLY A 71 5.49 4.68 -12.64
C GLY A 71 3.99 4.57 -12.97
N PRO A 72 3.32 5.70 -13.24
CA PRO A 72 1.89 5.76 -13.53
C PRO A 72 1.50 5.02 -14.83
N GLU A 73 2.46 4.76 -15.72
CA GLU A 73 2.28 3.98 -16.96
C GLU A 73 1.74 2.57 -16.69
N ILE A 74 1.98 2.03 -15.49
CA ILE A 74 1.47 0.75 -14.99
C ILE A 74 -0.07 0.65 -14.99
N LEU A 75 -0.78 1.79 -15.06
CA LEU A 75 -2.24 1.81 -15.11
C LEU A 75 -2.79 1.40 -16.48
N THR A 76 -1.99 1.50 -17.54
CA THR A 76 -2.41 1.09 -18.89
C THR A 76 -2.55 -0.43 -18.99
N GLU A 77 -3.44 -0.92 -19.84
CA GLU A 77 -3.70 -2.37 -19.98
C GLU A 77 -2.53 -3.13 -20.65
N ASP A 78 -1.63 -2.42 -21.35
CA ASP A 78 -0.58 -3.00 -22.20
C ASP A 78 0.79 -3.16 -21.49
N VAL A 79 0.82 -3.08 -20.16
CA VAL A 79 2.08 -3.11 -19.40
C VAL A 79 2.66 -4.53 -19.40
N SER A 80 3.95 -4.65 -19.69
CA SER A 80 4.64 -5.93 -19.63
C SER A 80 4.62 -6.48 -18.20
N THR A 81 4.27 -7.75 -18.04
CA THR A 81 4.21 -8.44 -16.76
C THR A 81 5.21 -9.59 -16.66
N PHE A 82 5.41 -10.09 -15.44
CA PHE A 82 6.17 -11.30 -15.16
C PHE A 82 5.62 -12.04 -13.95
N ASP A 83 5.99 -13.31 -13.86
CA ASP A 83 5.77 -14.14 -12.68
C ASP A 83 7.11 -14.34 -11.97
N GLY A 84 7.07 -14.44 -10.64
CA GLY A 84 8.29 -14.56 -9.86
C GLY A 84 8.04 -14.72 -8.38
N GLY A 85 9.10 -14.53 -7.59
CA GLY A 85 9.01 -14.62 -6.14
C GLY A 85 10.34 -14.35 -5.47
N GLY A 86 10.34 -14.45 -4.14
CA GLY A 86 11.53 -14.23 -3.35
C GLY A 86 11.24 -14.12 -1.87
N ILE A 87 12.02 -13.30 -1.17
CA ILE A 87 11.87 -13.05 0.26
C ILE A 87 11.22 -11.70 0.46
N TRP A 88 10.32 -11.58 1.43
CA TRP A 88 9.79 -10.28 1.83
C TRP A 88 10.18 -9.95 3.27
N LYS A 89 9.96 -8.70 3.68
CA LYS A 89 10.14 -8.27 5.07
C LYS A 89 9.26 -7.10 5.40
N LEU A 90 8.92 -6.97 6.67
CA LEU A 90 8.39 -5.73 7.21
C LEU A 90 9.55 -4.74 7.41
N LEU A 91 9.46 -3.57 6.80
CA LEU A 91 10.52 -2.54 6.76
C LEU A 91 10.37 -1.51 7.88
N ASN A 92 9.17 -1.34 8.42
CA ASN A 92 8.90 -0.30 9.40
C ASN A 92 9.32 -0.70 10.82
N PRO A 93 9.85 0.24 11.60
CA PRO A 93 9.94 0.14 13.05
C PRO A 93 8.55 0.01 13.70
N PRO A 94 8.46 -0.57 14.91
CA PRO A 94 7.23 -0.53 15.70
C PRO A 94 6.75 0.91 15.92
N GLY A 95 5.47 1.18 15.62
CA GLY A 95 4.86 2.50 15.77
C GLY A 95 4.98 3.42 14.55
N GLU A 96 5.63 2.96 13.47
CA GLU A 96 5.63 3.63 12.17
C GLU A 96 4.74 2.90 11.16
N ASP A 97 4.28 3.63 10.15
CA ASP A 97 3.43 3.13 9.06
C ASP A 97 3.97 1.82 8.46
N GLY A 98 3.09 0.82 8.40
CA GLY A 98 3.39 -0.51 7.88
C GLY A 98 3.94 -0.46 6.46
N LYS A 99 5.09 -1.11 6.24
CA LYS A 99 5.71 -1.19 4.91
C LYS A 99 6.31 -2.56 4.65
N VAL A 100 5.93 -3.18 3.55
CA VAL A 100 6.45 -4.46 3.05
C VAL A 100 7.49 -4.19 1.99
N GLY A 101 8.67 -4.80 2.14
CA GLY A 101 9.71 -4.84 1.11
C GLY A 101 9.79 -6.21 0.45
N LEU A 102 9.85 -6.25 -0.87
CA LEU A 102 9.92 -7.44 -1.72
C LEU A 102 11.32 -7.56 -2.33
N ALA A 103 12.02 -8.65 -2.03
CA ALA A 103 13.32 -8.99 -2.60
C ALA A 103 13.18 -10.16 -3.58
N PHE A 104 13.00 -9.84 -4.87
CA PHE A 104 12.87 -10.82 -5.95
C PHE A 104 14.13 -11.67 -6.14
N SER A 105 13.93 -12.97 -6.31
CA SER A 105 14.96 -13.96 -6.64
C SER A 105 14.92 -14.27 -8.15
N GLY A 106 16.08 -14.36 -8.82
CA GLY A 106 16.16 -14.73 -10.25
C GLY A 106 17.07 -13.84 -11.12
N PRO A 107 17.51 -14.27 -12.31
CA PRO A 107 18.59 -13.61 -13.05
C PRO A 107 18.18 -12.40 -13.90
N ASP A 108 16.93 -11.90 -13.85
CA ASP A 108 16.48 -10.71 -14.60
C ASP A 108 16.65 -9.43 -13.73
N PRO A 109 17.81 -8.74 -13.78
CA PRO A 109 18.04 -7.52 -13.03
C PRO A 109 17.21 -6.35 -13.54
N SER A 110 16.81 -6.36 -14.82
CA SER A 110 16.02 -5.27 -15.41
C SER A 110 14.58 -5.25 -14.89
N ALA A 111 13.99 -6.42 -14.64
CA ALA A 111 12.69 -6.51 -13.98
C ALA A 111 12.75 -6.00 -12.53
N ARG A 112 13.89 -6.13 -11.84
CA ARG A 112 14.05 -5.70 -10.45
C ARG A 112 14.19 -4.19 -10.29
N SER A 113 14.80 -3.50 -11.26
CA SER A 113 15.02 -2.05 -11.19
C SER A 113 13.82 -1.22 -11.61
N ALA A 114 12.88 -1.82 -12.33
CA ALA A 114 11.75 -1.13 -12.92
C ALA A 114 10.41 -1.53 -12.29
N THR A 115 10.37 -2.34 -11.23
CA THR A 115 9.10 -2.82 -10.66
C THR A 115 8.90 -2.30 -9.25
N VAL A 116 7.63 -2.25 -8.82
CA VAL A 116 7.27 -1.99 -7.43
C VAL A 116 7.85 -3.08 -6.53
N THR A 117 8.73 -2.66 -5.61
CA THR A 117 9.36 -3.54 -4.61
C THR A 117 8.98 -3.18 -3.18
N GLU A 118 8.26 -2.08 -2.97
CA GLU A 118 7.79 -1.66 -1.65
C GLU A 118 6.29 -1.37 -1.67
N LEU A 119 5.58 -1.88 -0.67
CA LEU A 119 4.14 -1.70 -0.50
C LEU A 119 3.87 -1.15 0.89
N LEU A 120 3.08 -0.07 0.97
CA LEU A 120 2.51 0.40 2.21
C LEU A 120 1.35 -0.51 2.64
N VAL A 121 1.14 -0.60 3.95
CA VAL A 121 0.04 -1.34 4.54
C VAL A 121 -0.99 -0.36 5.04
N GLY A 122 -2.24 -0.52 4.64
CA GLY A 122 -3.37 0.22 5.16
C GLY A 122 -4.57 -0.67 5.44
N LYS A 123 -5.67 -0.05 5.86
CA LYS A 123 -6.95 -0.72 6.09
C LYS A 123 -8.06 -0.04 5.29
N GLU A 124 -8.84 -0.85 4.58
CA GLU A 124 -10.04 -0.42 3.86
C GLU A 124 -11.18 -1.36 4.27
N ASP A 125 -12.29 -0.80 4.76
CA ASP A 125 -13.47 -1.56 5.22
C ASP A 125 -13.14 -2.69 6.23
N GLY A 126 -12.12 -2.49 7.06
CA GLY A 126 -11.67 -3.47 8.05
C GLY A 126 -10.73 -4.56 7.50
N HIS A 127 -10.44 -4.54 6.20
CA HIS A 127 -9.52 -5.48 5.54
C HIS A 127 -8.14 -4.87 5.32
N THR A 128 -7.11 -5.70 5.45
CA THR A 128 -5.73 -5.32 5.11
C THR A 128 -5.62 -5.10 3.61
N VAL A 129 -5.06 -3.96 3.23
CA VAL A 129 -4.76 -3.60 1.83
C VAL A 129 -3.30 -3.22 1.73
N LEU A 130 -2.62 -3.76 0.73
CA LEU A 130 -1.27 -3.37 0.37
C LEU A 130 -1.32 -2.40 -0.79
N PHE A 131 -0.51 -1.34 -0.79
CA PHE A 131 -0.54 -0.37 -1.87
C PHE A 131 0.79 0.32 -2.15
N ALA A 132 1.02 0.72 -3.39
CA ALA A 132 2.15 1.54 -3.80
C ALA A 132 1.67 2.86 -4.39
N ARG A 133 2.40 3.95 -4.12
CA ARG A 133 2.21 5.27 -4.75
C ARG A 133 3.12 5.33 -5.97
N LEU A 134 2.57 5.72 -7.12
CA LEU A 134 3.22 5.54 -8.43
C LEU A 134 3.72 6.85 -9.03
N GLY A 135 4.54 7.60 -8.28
CA GLY A 135 5.11 8.90 -8.70
C GLY A 135 4.11 10.06 -8.74
N ASP A 136 2.87 9.82 -9.17
CA ASP A 136 1.72 10.70 -9.05
C ASP A 136 1.04 10.47 -7.67
N PRO A 137 0.83 11.52 -6.86
CA PRO A 137 0.27 11.38 -5.53
C PRO A 137 -1.18 10.89 -5.50
N ASP A 138 -1.93 11.06 -6.59
CA ASP A 138 -3.33 10.66 -6.71
C ASP A 138 -3.47 9.26 -7.33
N VAL A 139 -2.36 8.64 -7.72
CA VAL A 139 -2.31 7.33 -8.35
C VAL A 139 -1.65 6.30 -7.45
N CYS A 140 -2.46 5.35 -6.99
CA CYS A 140 -1.99 4.21 -6.22
C CYS A 140 -2.39 2.91 -6.89
N ARG A 141 -1.54 1.91 -6.73
CA ARG A 141 -1.89 0.53 -7.00
C ARG A 141 -2.23 -0.18 -5.70
N THR A 142 -3.43 -0.73 -5.62
CA THR A 142 -3.93 -1.41 -4.42
C THR A 142 -4.02 -2.92 -4.66
N PHE A 143 -3.65 -3.69 -3.65
CA PHE A 143 -3.74 -5.14 -3.62
C PHE A 143 -4.57 -5.52 -2.40
N ARG A 144 -5.72 -6.13 -2.65
CA ARG A 144 -6.67 -6.50 -1.59
C ARG A 144 -6.52 -7.97 -1.27
N LEU A 145 -6.59 -8.32 0.00
CA LEU A 145 -6.61 -9.71 0.43
C LEU A 145 -7.80 -10.41 -0.26
N ALA A 146 -7.51 -11.51 -0.96
CA ALA A 146 -8.52 -12.34 -1.58
C ALA A 146 -9.37 -13.03 -0.49
N PRO A 147 -10.69 -13.17 -0.70
CA PRO A 147 -11.59 -13.83 0.24
C PRO A 147 -11.29 -15.32 0.43
#